data_AF-A0ABD5ZL19-F1
#
_entry.id   AF-A0ABD5ZL19-F1
#
_cell.length_a   1.000
_cell.length_b   1.000
_cell.length_c   1.000
_cell.angle_alpha   90.00
_cell.angle_beta   90.00
_cell.angle_gamma   90.00
#
_symmetry.space_group_name_H-M   'P 1'
#
loop_
_entity.id
_entity.type
_entity.pdbx_description
1 polymer ?
#
loop_
_entity_poly.entity_id
_entity_poly.type
_entity_poly.pdbx_seq_one_letter_code
_entity_poly.pdbx_strand_id
1 'polypeptide(L)'
;MTEVTVGGETVARETVRSVRVETGRDVRPLVGGLASLLLGVLVPTGAVAAGVPFPTVFPLGVLLFLASGVGLALWLRSSVATLVVETESGTLRERCEDEAAAADRAAELQ
;
A
#
# COMPACT_ATOMS: atom_id res chain seq x y z
N MET A 1 -32.28 -5.08 -2.28
CA MET A 1 -31.11 -5.47 -3.09
C MET A 1 -30.47 -6.64 -2.37
N THR A 2 -30.43 -7.81 -3.01
CA THR A 2 -30.10 -9.11 -2.37
C THR A 2 -28.61 -9.45 -2.46
N GLU A 3 -27.87 -8.73 -3.30
CA GLU A 3 -26.46 -8.95 -3.60
C GLU A 3 -25.65 -7.68 -3.36
N VAL A 4 -24.42 -7.83 -2.87
CA VAL A 4 -23.48 -6.74 -2.61
C VAL A 4 -22.12 -7.08 -3.16
N THR A 5 -21.50 -6.14 -3.86
CA THR A 5 -20.14 -6.31 -4.39
C THR A 5 -19.12 -5.86 -3.35
N VAL A 6 -18.21 -6.76 -2.98
CA VAL A 6 -17.10 -6.52 -2.06
C VAL A 6 -15.80 -6.93 -2.75
N GLY A 7 -14.86 -6.00 -2.89
CA GLY A 7 -13.54 -6.30 -3.47
C GLY A 7 -13.58 -6.80 -4.91
N GLY A 8 -14.64 -6.50 -5.67
CA GLY A 8 -14.85 -6.95 -7.04
C GLY A 8 -15.62 -8.27 -7.18
N GLU A 9 -16.01 -8.90 -6.07
CA GLU A 9 -16.82 -10.12 -6.06
C GLU A 9 -18.24 -9.83 -5.56
N THR A 10 -19.25 -10.35 -6.26
CA THR A 10 -20.66 -10.14 -5.89
C THR A 10 -21.11 -11.28 -4.98
N VAL A 11 -21.60 -10.93 -3.80
CA VAL A 11 -22.00 -11.88 -2.76
C VAL A 11 -23.44 -11.62 -2.34
N ALA A 12 -24.23 -12.68 -2.13
CA ALA A 12 -25.54 -12.56 -1.52
C ALA A 12 -25.42 -12.07 -0.08
N ARG A 13 -26.17 -11.02 0.29
CA ARG A 13 -26.08 -10.35 1.60
C ARG A 13 -26.35 -11.31 2.77
N GLU A 14 -27.22 -12.30 2.56
CA GLU A 14 -27.56 -13.35 3.52
C GLU A 14 -26.40 -14.29 3.88
N THR A 15 -25.34 -14.34 3.06
CA THR A 15 -24.14 -15.16 3.35
C THR A 15 -23.09 -14.41 4.16
N VAL A 16 -23.28 -13.10 4.39
CA VAL A 16 -22.38 -12.26 5.18
C VAL A 16 -22.55 -12.61 6.66
N ARG A 17 -21.50 -13.16 7.26
CA ARG A 17 -21.48 -13.55 8.67
C ARG A 17 -20.92 -12.47 9.57
N SER A 18 -19.88 -11.78 9.12
CA SER A 18 -19.25 -10.71 9.88
C SER A 18 -18.70 -9.64 8.96
N VAL A 19 -18.73 -8.40 9.45
CA VAL A 19 -18.17 -7.24 8.78
C VAL A 19 -17.33 -6.49 9.80
N ARG A 20 -16.06 -6.25 9.47
CA ARG A 20 -15.15 -5.46 10.31
C ARG A 20 -14.31 -4.52 9.46
N VAL A 21 -13.93 -3.40 10.04
CA VAL A 21 -13.00 -2.45 9.43
C VAL A 21 -11.63 -2.65 10.10
N GLU A 22 -10.63 -2.99 9.31
CA GLU A 22 -9.23 -3.06 9.75
C GLU A 22 -8.50 -1.80 9.28
N THR A 23 -7.99 -1.02 10.23
CA THR A 23 -7.16 0.15 9.96
C THR A 23 -5.68 -0.20 9.99
N GLY A 24 -4.93 0.25 9.00
CA GLY A 24 -3.49 0.05 8.92
C GLY A 24 -2.79 1.18 8.19
N ARG A 25 -1.49 0.99 7.95
CA ARG A 25 -0.69 1.90 7.11
C ARG A 25 -0.48 1.29 5.72
N ASP A 26 -0.54 2.13 4.69
CA ASP A 26 -0.16 1.68 3.36
C ASP A 26 1.34 1.45 3.31
N VAL A 27 1.77 0.21 3.09
CA VAL A 27 3.19 -0.17 3.02
C VAL A 27 3.82 0.18 1.67
N ARG A 28 3.03 0.48 0.62
CA ARG A 28 3.56 0.77 -0.74
C ARG A 28 4.55 1.96 -0.77
N PRO A 29 4.28 3.11 -0.12
CA PRO A 29 5.23 4.21 -0.09
C PRO A 29 6.53 3.85 0.65
N LEU A 30 6.46 3.02 1.69
CA LEU A 30 7.63 2.53 2.41
C LEU A 30 8.51 1.64 1.52
N VAL A 31 7.88 0.71 0.79
CA VAL A 31 8.58 -0.15 -0.17
C VAL A 31 9.27 0.70 -1.25
N GLY A 32 8.58 1.72 -1.77
CA GLY A 32 9.17 2.68 -2.70
C GLY A 32 10.38 3.43 -2.12
N GLY A 33 10.27 3.89 -0.87
CA GLY A 33 11.38 4.55 -0.17
C GLY A 33 12.58 3.63 0.04
N LEU A 34 12.36 2.38 0.47
CA LEU A 34 13.41 1.38 0.63
C LEU A 34 14.06 0.99 -0.70
N ALA A 35 13.27 0.85 -1.77
CA ALA A 35 13.79 0.59 -3.10
C ALA A 35 14.69 1.74 -3.59
N SER A 36 14.28 2.99 -3.36
CA SER A 36 15.09 4.17 -3.66
C SER A 36 16.42 4.16 -2.90
N LEU A 37 16.39 3.82 -1.61
CA LEU A 37 17.59 3.71 -0.78
C LEU A 37 18.55 2.63 -1.31
N LEU A 38 18.03 1.46 -1.66
CA LEU A 38 18.80 0.38 -2.26
C LEU A 38 19.43 0.80 -3.59
N LEU A 39 18.65 1.43 -4.47
CA LEU A 39 19.12 1.94 -5.77
C LEU A 39 20.16 3.04 -5.61
N GLY A 40 20.03 3.89 -4.59
CA GLY A 40 21.02 4.93 -4.27
C GLY A 40 22.42 4.39 -3.99
N VAL A 41 22.53 3.13 -3.58
CA VAL A 41 23.81 2.43 -3.38
C VAL A 41 24.19 1.59 -4.59
N LEU A 42 23.25 0.79 -5.12
CA LEU A 42 23.53 -0.15 -6.21
C LEU A 42 23.91 0.55 -7.51
N VAL A 43 23.24 1.65 -7.86
CA VAL A 43 23.47 2.34 -9.14
C VAL A 43 24.88 2.95 -9.20
N PRO A 44 25.34 3.75 -8.22
CA PRO A 44 26.72 4.24 -8.23
C PRO A 44 27.75 3.11 -8.17
N THR A 45 27.50 2.07 -7.38
CA THR A 45 28.41 0.92 -7.24
C THR A 45 28.60 0.18 -8.57
N GLY A 46 27.49 -0.13 -9.25
CA GLY A 46 27.51 -0.79 -10.56
C GLY A 46 28.16 0.09 -11.64
N ALA A 47 27.89 1.40 -11.62
CA ALA A 47 28.49 2.32 -12.59
C ALA A 47 30.01 2.46 -12.41
N VAL A 48 30.49 2.54 -11.17
CA VAL A 48 31.93 2.56 -10.89
C VAL A 48 32.59 1.24 -11.30
N ALA A 49 31.94 0.09 -11.03
CA ALA A 49 32.43 -1.21 -11.48
C ALA A 49 32.50 -1.31 -13.02
N ALA A 50 31.65 -0.59 -13.74
CA ALA A 50 31.66 -0.48 -15.19
C ALA A 50 32.67 0.56 -15.75
N GLY A 51 33.46 1.20 -14.88
CA GLY A 51 34.49 2.17 -15.27
C GLY A 51 34.03 3.63 -15.33
N VAL A 52 32.82 3.95 -14.86
CA VAL A 52 32.36 5.34 -14.79
C VAL A 52 33.01 6.05 -13.58
N PRO A 53 33.59 7.25 -13.75
CA PRO A 53 34.17 8.00 -12.63
C PRO A 53 33.15 8.28 -11.53
N PHE A 54 33.50 8.01 -10.28
CA PHE A 54 32.64 8.25 -9.11
C PHE A 54 32.05 9.67 -9.05
N PRO A 55 32.81 10.76 -9.32
CA PRO A 55 32.29 12.13 -9.34
C PRO A 55 31.08 12.33 -10.27
N THR A 56 30.96 11.52 -11.32
CA THR A 56 29.87 11.61 -12.30
C THR A 56 28.58 10.96 -11.79
N VAL A 57 28.69 9.93 -10.93
CA VAL A 57 27.55 9.07 -10.55
C VAL A 57 27.10 9.24 -9.10
N PHE A 58 27.98 9.74 -8.21
CA PHE A 58 27.61 9.96 -6.81
C PHE A 58 26.41 10.92 -6.62
N PRO A 59 26.19 11.98 -7.43
CA PRO A 59 25.05 12.88 -7.21
C PRO A 59 23.72 12.15 -7.39
N LEU A 60 23.66 11.20 -8.33
CA LEU A 60 22.47 10.36 -8.53
C LEU A 60 22.20 9.48 -7.30
N GLY A 61 23.25 8.87 -6.73
CA GLY A 61 23.12 8.11 -5.49
C GLY A 61 22.61 8.95 -4.32
N VAL A 62 23.14 10.17 -4.17
CA VAL A 62 22.69 11.13 -3.14
C VAL A 62 21.23 11.52 -3.35
N LEU A 63 20.80 11.80 -4.59
CA LEU A 63 19.39 12.13 -4.87
C LEU A 63 18.45 10.98 -4.54
N LEU A 64 18.81 9.75 -4.90
CA LEU A 64 18.03 8.54 -4.58
C LEU A 64 17.98 8.27 -3.06
N PHE A 65 19.07 8.54 -2.35
CA PHE A 65 19.11 8.46 -0.90
C PHE A 65 18.19 9.51 -0.25
N LEU A 66 18.24 10.77 -0.69
CA LEU A 66 17.35 11.81 -0.16
C LEU A 66 15.88 11.52 -0.47
N ALA A 67 15.59 10.94 -1.64
CA ALA A 67 14.24 10.53 -2.02
C ALA A 67 13.67 9.40 -1.12
N SER A 68 14.50 8.58 -0.47
CA SER A 68 14.00 7.53 0.42
C SER A 68 13.23 8.08 1.63
N GLY A 69 13.62 9.27 2.11
CA GLY A 69 12.92 9.97 3.19
C GLY A 69 11.49 10.36 2.83
N VAL A 70 11.22 10.62 1.54
CA VAL A 70 9.87 10.94 1.05
C VAL A 70 8.95 9.72 1.17
N GLY A 71 9.43 8.53 0.82
CA GLY A 71 8.67 7.29 0.98
C GLY A 71 8.30 7.00 2.44
N LEU A 72 9.24 7.24 3.37
CA LEU A 72 8.98 7.13 4.81
C LEU A 72 7.95 8.17 5.29
N ALA A 73 8.09 9.42 4.86
CA ALA A 73 7.16 10.49 5.23
C ALA A 73 5.73 10.20 4.72
N LEU A 74 5.60 9.70 3.48
CA LEU A 74 4.33 9.28 2.91
C LEU A 74 3.74 8.07 3.63
N TRP A 75 4.57 7.11 4.05
CA TRP A 75 4.13 5.97 4.86
C TRP A 75 3.64 6.39 6.25
N LEU A 76 4.34 7.32 6.92
CA LEU A 76 3.92 7.84 8.23
C LEU A 76 2.60 8.61 8.15
N ARG A 77 2.35 9.27 7.02
CA ARG A 77 1.10 9.99 6.72
C ARG A 77 0.02 9.11 6.11
N SER A 78 0.32 7.87 5.72
CA SER A 78 -0.67 7.01 5.09
C SER A 78 -1.56 6.36 6.14
N SER A 79 -2.85 6.43 5.88
CA SER A 79 -3.87 5.63 6.54
C SER A 79 -4.57 4.80 5.48
N VAL A 80 -4.86 3.55 5.81
CA VAL A 80 -5.63 2.64 4.97
C VAL A 80 -6.70 2.02 5.82
N ALA A 81 -7.94 2.12 5.37
CA ALA A 81 -9.04 1.34 5.90
C ALA A 81 -9.31 0.17 4.95
N THR A 82 -9.41 -1.03 5.51
CA THR A 82 -9.76 -2.24 4.76
C THR A 82 -11.05 -2.80 5.34
N LEU A 83 -12.09 -2.88 4.52
CA LEU A 83 -13.32 -3.57 4.84
C LEU A 83 -13.06 -5.08 4.69
N VAL A 84 -13.24 -5.83 5.77
CA VAL A 84 -13.12 -7.28 5.78
C VAL A 84 -14.50 -7.87 6.00
N VAL A 85 -14.96 -8.64 5.01
CA VAL A 85 -16.28 -9.29 5.01
C VAL A 85 -16.04 -10.80 5.04
N GLU A 86 -16.54 -11.45 6.09
CA GLU A 86 -16.52 -12.91 6.17
C GLU A 86 -17.84 -13.47 5.67
N THR A 87 -17.74 -14.39 4.73
CA THR A 87 -18.86 -15.13 4.17
C THR A 87 -18.70 -16.61 4.50
N GLU A 88 -19.69 -17.44 4.13
CA GLU A 88 -19.57 -18.89 4.27
C GLU A 88 -18.46 -19.48 3.39
N SER A 89 -18.16 -18.82 2.27
CA SER A 89 -17.21 -19.29 1.27
C SER A 89 -15.77 -18.81 1.52
N GLY A 90 -15.57 -17.79 2.36
CA GLY A 90 -14.24 -17.28 2.67
C GLY A 90 -14.24 -15.86 3.23
N THR A 91 -13.05 -15.25 3.24
CA THR A 91 -12.84 -13.87 3.71
C THR A 91 -12.52 -12.97 2.53
N LEU A 92 -13.39 -11.99 2.27
CA LEU A 92 -13.19 -10.96 1.25
C LEU A 92 -12.62 -9.70 1.90
N ARG A 93 -11.75 -9.01 1.17
CA ARG A 93 -11.09 -7.79 1.64
C ARG A 93 -11.18 -6.73 0.55
N GLU A 94 -11.71 -5.57 0.92
CA GLU A 94 -11.80 -4.40 0.05
C GLU A 94 -11.06 -3.23 0.69
N ARG A 95 -10.23 -2.55 -0.10
CA ARG A 95 -9.54 -1.35 0.36
C ARG A 95 -10.44 -0.14 0.14
N CYS A 96 -10.70 0.61 1.21
CA CYS A 96 -11.48 1.83 1.17
C CYS A 96 -10.57 3.06 1.11
N GLU A 97 -11.10 4.18 0.63
CA GLU A 97 -10.37 5.44 0.53
C GLU A 97 -10.01 6.01 1.91
N ASP A 98 -10.96 5.95 2.84
CA ASP A 98 -10.78 6.36 4.22
C ASP A 98 -11.64 5.52 5.19
N GLU A 99 -11.48 5.79 6.49
CA GLU A 99 -12.19 5.10 7.55
C GLU A 99 -13.70 5.39 7.55
N ALA A 100 -14.10 6.60 7.14
CA ALA A 100 -15.50 6.99 7.04
C ALA A 100 -16.22 6.21 5.95
N ALA A 101 -15.63 6.13 4.75
CA ALA A 101 -16.14 5.32 3.64
C ALA A 101 -16.18 3.82 4.00
N ALA A 102 -15.20 3.32 4.76
CA ALA A 102 -15.23 1.94 5.24
C ALA A 102 -16.36 1.71 6.25
N ALA A 103 -16.62 2.66 7.14
CA ALA A 103 -17.70 2.59 8.12
C ALA A 103 -19.09 2.68 7.45
N ASP A 104 -19.26 3.56 6.47
CA ASP A 104 -20.49 3.68 5.68
C ASP A 104 -20.77 2.39 4.91
N ARG A 105 -19.76 1.81 4.27
CA ARG A 105 -19.89 0.52 3.57
C ARG A 105 -20.15 -0.64 4.51
N ALA A 106 -19.58 -0.62 5.72
CA ALA A 106 -19.90 -1.61 6.74
C ALA A 106 -21.36 -1.50 7.21
N ALA A 107 -21.88 -0.29 7.38
CA ALA A 107 -23.28 -0.04 7.74
C ALA A 107 -24.25 -0.45 6.63
N GLU A 108 -23.88 -0.31 5.36
CA GLU A 108 -24.68 -0.80 4.22
C GLU A 108 -24.82 -2.32 4.18
N LEU A 109 -23.85 -3.06 4.75
CA LEU A 109 -23.77 -4.51 4.73
C LEU A 109 -24.43 -5.19 5.95
N GLN A 110 -24.59 -4.47 7.06
CA GLN A 110 -25.33 -4.91 8.25
C GLN A 110 -26.84 -4.89 8.03
#